data_AF-A0A7S3TMK6-F1
#
_entry.id   AF-A0A7S3TMK6-F1
#
_cell.length_a   1.000
_cell.length_b   1.000
_cell.length_c   1.000
_cell.angle_alpha   90.00
_cell.angle_beta   90.00
_cell.angle_gamma   90.00
#
_symmetry.space_group_name_H-M   'P 1'
#
loop_
_entity.id
_entity.type
_entity.pdbx_description
1 polymer ?
#
loop_
_entity_poly.entity_id
_entity_poly.type
_entity_poly.pdbx_seq_one_letter_code
_entity_poly.pdbx_strand_id
1 'polypeptide(L)'
;FEPIGFSANSVFGKHFTTVHITPQESCSYLSVETTTPLNREARRRFILGAEGMCHAKTLTVAEFALCSTLFSGAAPQVPGFEVVRSSQTVGKTFACAHHHYERLGGSVASSQSGGPPSCSPS
;
A
#
# COMPACT_ATOMS: atom_id res chain seq x y z
N PHE A 1 -12.04 10.41 13.11
CA PHE A 1 -13.01 11.46 12.75
C PHE A 1 -14.40 10.95 13.06
N GLU A 2 -15.32 11.84 13.40
CA GLU A 2 -16.72 11.50 13.66
C GLU A 2 -17.53 11.68 12.36
N PRO A 3 -18.31 10.69 11.88
CA PRO A 3 -18.54 9.37 12.50
C PRO A 3 -17.48 8.29 12.15
N ILE A 4 -16.79 8.41 11.02
CA ILE A 4 -15.76 7.46 10.59
C ILE A 4 -14.65 8.20 9.82
N GLY A 5 -13.47 7.57 9.77
CA GLY A 5 -12.30 8.09 9.08
C GLY A 5 -11.11 8.28 10.03
N PHE A 6 -9.91 8.21 9.48
CA PHE A 6 -8.67 8.32 10.24
C PHE A 6 -7.61 9.09 9.45
N SER A 7 -6.78 9.85 10.17
CA SER A 7 -5.61 10.51 9.62
C SER A 7 -4.51 10.49 10.67
N ALA A 8 -3.28 10.23 10.25
CA ALA A 8 -2.13 10.31 11.13
C ALA A 8 -0.91 10.82 10.36
N ASN A 9 -0.16 11.70 11.01
CA ASN A 9 1.10 12.21 10.52
C ASN A 9 2.20 11.80 11.49
N SER A 10 3.34 11.36 10.95
CA SER A 10 4.56 11.09 11.69
C SER A 10 5.70 11.87 11.06
N VAL A 11 6.57 12.41 11.91
CA VAL A 11 7.79 13.10 11.51
C VAL A 11 8.97 12.44 12.22
N PHE A 12 9.98 12.05 11.45
CA PHE A 12 11.23 11.50 11.97
C PHE A 12 12.42 12.17 11.27
N GLY A 13 13.14 13.01 12.01
CA GLY A 13 14.18 13.87 11.44
C GLY A 13 13.59 14.80 10.37
N LYS A 14 14.09 14.70 9.14
CA LYS A 14 13.62 15.48 7.98
C LYS A 14 12.56 14.78 7.13
N HIS A 15 12.10 13.61 7.56
CA HIS A 15 11.16 12.77 6.81
C HIS A 15 9.79 12.80 7.47
N PHE A 16 8.75 12.76 6.64
CA PHE A 16 7.38 12.59 7.09
C PHE A 16 6.80 11.29 6.55
N THR A 17 5.78 10.80 7.25
CA THR A 17 4.84 9.79 6.75
C THR A 17 3.43 10.25 7.09
N THR A 18 2.51 10.17 6.14
CA THR A 18 1.10 10.44 6.36
C THR A 18 0.25 9.24 5.95
N VAL A 19 -0.84 9.03 6.69
CA VAL A 19 -1.87 8.02 6.42
C VAL A 19 -3.22 8.71 6.43
N HIS A 20 -4.05 8.47 5.41
CA HIS A 20 -5.44 8.90 5.37
C HIS A 20 -6.36 7.73 5.01
N ILE A 21 -7.44 7.56 5.77
CA ILE A 21 -8.40 6.47 5.62
C ILE A 21 -9.82 7.02 5.46
N THR A 22 -10.45 6.66 4.35
CA THR A 22 -11.87 6.86 4.03
C THR A 22 -12.55 5.49 4.02
N PRO A 23 -13.20 5.06 5.11
CA PRO A 23 -13.67 3.67 5.25
C PRO A 23 -15.08 3.39 4.67
N GLN A 24 -15.74 4.37 4.06
CA GLN A 24 -17.08 4.25 3.49
C GLN A 24 -17.12 3.14 2.43
N GLU A 25 -18.02 2.17 2.54
CA GLU A 25 -18.03 0.97 1.69
C GLU A 25 -18.12 1.28 0.19
N SER A 26 -18.93 2.27 -0.20
CA SER A 26 -19.13 2.65 -1.60
C SER A 26 -17.92 3.34 -2.24
N CYS A 27 -17.00 3.88 -1.44
CA CYS A 27 -15.87 4.67 -1.92
C CYS A 27 -14.62 4.50 -1.05
N SER A 28 -14.42 3.30 -0.50
CA SER A 28 -13.36 3.06 0.48
C SER A 28 -11.98 3.35 -0.14
N TYR A 29 -11.15 4.09 0.59
CA TYR A 29 -9.85 4.55 0.11
C TYR A 29 -8.84 4.67 1.26
N LEU A 30 -7.61 4.26 0.99
CA LEU A 30 -6.45 4.41 1.86
C LEU A 30 -5.33 5.06 1.06
N SER A 31 -4.73 6.12 1.59
CA SER A 31 -3.45 6.64 1.11
C SER A 31 -2.40 6.57 2.21
N VAL A 32 -1.19 6.18 1.82
CA VAL A 32 0.01 6.20 2.66
C VAL A 32 1.13 6.82 1.85
N GLU A 33 1.78 7.83 2.39
CA GLU A 33 2.87 8.56 1.72
C GLU A 33 4.04 8.72 2.68
N THR A 34 5.27 8.58 2.17
CA THR A 34 6.48 8.84 2.96
C THR A 34 7.57 9.48 2.11
N THR A 35 8.36 10.36 2.72
CA THR A 35 9.61 10.90 2.14
C THR A 35 10.86 10.18 2.65
N THR A 36 10.68 9.14 3.47
CA THR A 36 11.81 8.33 3.97
C THR A 36 12.45 7.59 2.80
N PRO A 37 13.78 7.66 2.61
CA PRO A 37 14.47 6.88 1.60
C PRO A 37 14.34 5.39 1.92
N LEU A 38 13.65 4.66 1.05
CA LEU A 38 13.45 3.22 1.22
C LEU A 38 14.35 2.47 0.23
N ASN A 39 15.14 1.52 0.74
CA ASN A 39 15.74 0.52 -0.13
C ASN A 39 14.65 -0.44 -0.67
N ARG A 40 15.02 -1.31 -1.61
CA ARG A 40 14.07 -2.24 -2.28
C ARG A 40 13.21 -3.05 -1.30
N GLU A 41 13.82 -3.54 -0.22
CA GLU A 41 13.17 -4.40 0.75
C GLU A 41 12.28 -3.60 1.72
N ALA A 42 12.74 -2.45 2.20
CA ALA A 42 11.92 -1.53 3.00
C ALA A 42 10.71 -1.02 2.21
N ARG A 43 10.90 -0.71 0.92
CA ARG A 43 9.82 -0.32 -0.01
C ARG A 43 8.79 -1.44 -0.15
N ARG A 44 9.24 -2.69 -0.32
CA ARG A 44 8.34 -3.86 -0.37
C ARG A 44 7.52 -3.95 0.92
N ARG A 45 8.14 -3.89 2.10
CA ARG A 45 7.41 -3.94 3.38
C ARG A 45 6.44 -2.78 3.56
N PHE A 46 6.81 -1.58 3.12
CA PHE A 46 5.92 -0.41 3.16
C PHE A 46 4.64 -0.64 2.34
N ILE A 47 4.78 -1.14 1.11
CA ILE A 47 3.65 -1.45 0.23
C ILE A 47 2.76 -2.54 0.83
N LEU A 48 3.35 -3.63 1.35
CA LEU A 48 2.60 -4.72 1.98
C LEU A 48 1.92 -4.29 3.28
N GLY A 49 2.54 -3.39 4.04
CA GLY A 49 1.92 -2.79 5.22
C GLY A 49 0.68 -1.97 4.86
N ALA A 50 0.75 -1.17 3.78
CA ALA A 50 -0.40 -0.44 3.28
C ALA A 50 -1.52 -1.37 2.78
N GLU A 51 -1.17 -2.40 2.00
CA GLU A 51 -2.15 -3.38 1.49
C GLU A 51 -2.82 -4.17 2.62
N GLY A 52 -2.07 -4.57 3.64
CA GLY A 52 -2.59 -5.30 4.80
C GLY A 52 -3.59 -4.49 5.65
N MET A 53 -3.63 -3.17 5.51
CA MET A 53 -4.60 -2.32 6.20
C MET A 53 -5.96 -2.23 5.48
N CYS A 54 -6.02 -2.46 4.17
CA CYS A 54 -7.23 -2.19 3.37
C CYS A 54 -7.71 -3.34 2.49
N HIS A 55 -6.92 -4.41 2.31
CA HIS A 55 -7.24 -5.54 1.43
C HIS A 55 -7.76 -5.11 0.04
N ALA A 56 -7.18 -4.05 -0.53
CA ALA A 56 -7.73 -3.39 -1.70
C ALA A 56 -7.81 -4.32 -2.93
N LYS A 57 -8.84 -4.12 -3.78
CA LYS A 57 -8.94 -4.80 -5.08
C LYS A 57 -7.96 -4.23 -6.10
N THR A 58 -7.63 -2.95 -5.97
CA THR A 58 -6.68 -2.23 -6.80
C THR A 58 -5.67 -1.51 -5.93
N LEU A 59 -4.45 -1.38 -6.42
CA LEU A 59 -3.37 -0.69 -5.72
C LEU A 59 -2.66 0.22 -6.72
N THR A 60 -2.29 1.41 -6.26
CA THR A 60 -1.43 2.31 -7.03
C THR A 60 -0.17 2.58 -6.23
N VAL A 61 0.99 2.34 -6.84
CA VAL A 61 2.30 2.68 -6.26
C VAL A 61 2.90 3.80 -7.08
N ALA A 62 3.06 4.96 -6.46
CA ALA A 62 3.75 6.10 -7.02
C ALA A 62 5.13 6.24 -6.38
N GLU A 63 6.16 6.40 -7.20
CA GLU A 63 7.53 6.59 -6.75
C GLU A 63 8.07 7.90 -7.32
N PHE A 64 8.83 8.63 -6.50
CA PHE A 64 9.46 9.88 -6.88
C PHE A 64 10.90 9.90 -6.38
N ALA A 65 11.83 10.30 -7.24
CA ALA A 65 13.24 10.43 -6.94
C ALA A 65 13.80 11.75 -7.46
N LEU A 66 14.57 12.46 -6.63
CA LEU A 66 15.33 13.66 -7.01
C LEU A 66 16.67 13.35 -7.69
N CYS A 67 17.00 12.06 -7.83
CA CYS A 67 18.22 11.60 -8.48
C CYS A 67 17.84 10.52 -9.50
N SER A 68 17.73 10.89 -10.77
CA SER A 68 17.28 10.00 -11.84
C SER A 68 18.23 8.84 -12.10
N THR A 69 19.52 9.00 -11.78
CA THR A 69 20.53 7.93 -11.96
C THR A 69 20.36 6.78 -10.96
N LEU A 70 19.71 7.02 -9.82
CA LEU A 70 19.39 6.00 -8.81
C LEU A 70 17.97 5.46 -8.94
N PHE A 71 17.20 5.97 -9.91
CA PHE A 71 15.81 5.61 -10.10
C PHE A 71 15.68 4.35 -10.96
N SER A 72 15.12 3.28 -10.40
CA SER A 72 14.91 2.05 -11.15
C SER A 72 13.72 2.11 -12.10
N GLY A 73 12.64 2.80 -11.73
CA GLY A 73 11.36 2.80 -12.46
C GLY A 73 10.65 1.44 -12.57
N ALA A 74 11.25 0.37 -12.05
CA ALA A 74 10.68 -0.96 -12.15
C ALA A 74 9.56 -1.15 -11.12
N ALA A 75 8.40 -1.57 -11.62
CA ALA A 75 7.25 -1.89 -10.82
C ALA A 75 7.61 -2.89 -9.69
N PRO A 76 7.37 -2.54 -8.42
CA PRO A 76 7.55 -3.47 -7.31
C PRO A 76 6.73 -4.75 -7.46
N GLN A 77 7.32 -5.89 -7.11
CA GLN A 77 6.59 -7.16 -7.04
C GLN A 77 5.71 -7.19 -5.78
N VAL A 78 4.40 -7.22 -5.97
CA VAL A 78 3.39 -7.26 -4.91
C VAL A 78 2.65 -8.61 -4.99
N PRO A 79 2.80 -9.52 -4.03
CA PRO A 79 2.14 -10.83 -4.06
C PRO A 79 0.62 -10.70 -4.14
N GLY A 80 -0.01 -11.49 -5.01
CA GLY A 80 -1.46 -11.47 -5.21
C GLY A 80 -1.96 -10.32 -6.11
N PHE A 81 -1.05 -9.55 -6.71
CA PHE A 81 -1.39 -8.47 -7.63
C PHE A 81 -0.60 -8.60 -8.94
N GLU A 82 -1.20 -8.13 -10.02
CA GLU A 82 -0.54 -7.95 -11.30
C GLU A 82 -0.47 -6.47 -11.69
N VAL A 83 0.59 -6.08 -12.39
CA VAL A 83 0.72 -4.72 -12.93
C VAL A 83 -0.10 -4.64 -14.22
N VAL A 84 -1.17 -3.86 -14.20
CA VAL A 84 -2.06 -3.67 -15.37
C VAL A 84 -1.64 -2.46 -16.19
N ARG A 85 -1.09 -1.43 -15.53
CA ARG A 85 -0.58 -0.23 -16.21
C ARG A 85 0.62 0.33 -15.49
N SER A 86 1.60 0.79 -16.26
CA SER A 86 2.80 1.43 -15.73
C SER A 86 3.16 2.62 -16.60
N SER A 87 3.46 3.76 -15.98
CA SER A 87 4.03 4.92 -16.65
C SER A 87 5.22 5.45 -15.86
N GLN A 88 6.17 6.05 -16.56
CA GLN A 88 7.35 6.64 -15.95
C GLN A 88 7.78 7.90 -16.71
N THR A 89 8.32 8.86 -15.96
CA THR A 89 8.92 10.07 -16.49
C THR A 89 10.31 10.19 -15.89
N VAL A 90 11.34 10.22 -16.75
CA VAL A 90 12.74 10.35 -16.32
C VAL A 90 13.29 11.66 -16.90
N GLY A 91 13.50 12.62 -16.01
CA GLY A 91 14.11 13.92 -16.33
C GLY A 91 15.57 14.01 -15.89
N LYS A 92 16.15 15.20 -16.08
CA LYS A 92 17.53 15.49 -15.64
C LYS A 92 17.66 15.61 -14.13
N THR A 93 16.65 16.16 -13.46
CA THR A 93 16.67 16.51 -12.03
C THR A 93 15.70 15.69 -11.19
N PHE A 94 14.82 14.92 -11.83
CA PHE A 94 13.87 14.06 -11.14
C PHE A 94 13.52 12.86 -12.01
N ALA A 95 12.99 11.82 -11.37
CA ALA A 95 12.29 10.75 -12.05
C ALA A 95 11.10 10.32 -11.21
N CYS A 96 10.04 9.87 -11.86
CA CYS A 96 8.89 9.29 -11.19
C CYS A 96 8.30 8.12 -11.98
N ALA A 97 7.62 7.23 -11.27
CA ALA A 97 6.84 6.17 -11.86
C ALA A 97 5.50 6.03 -11.15
N HIS A 98 4.52 5.54 -11.90
CA HIS A 98 3.18 5.28 -11.44
C HIS A 98 2.77 3.90 -11.94
N HIS A 99 2.60 2.97 -11.01
CA HIS A 99 2.27 1.58 -11.28
C HIS A 99 0.87 1.29 -10.74
N HIS A 100 -0.04 0.87 -11.61
CA HIS A 100 -1.39 0.46 -11.27
C HIS A 100 -1.48 -1.07 -11.28
N TYR A 101 -2.02 -1.61 -10.20
CA TYR A 101 -2.16 -3.03 -9.96
C TYR A 101 -3.61 -3.41 -9.76
N GLU A 102 -3.97 -4.59 -10.24
CA GLU A 102 -5.22 -5.28 -9.92
C GLU A 102 -4.92 -6.57 -9.16
N ARG A 103 -5.78 -6.89 -8.19
CA ARG A 103 -5.64 -8.12 -7.42
C ARG A 103 -5.96 -9.31 -8.31
N LEU A 104 -5.06 -10.28 -8.35
CA LEU A 104 -5.27 -11.55 -9.02
C LEU A 104 -6.49 -12.23 -8.40
N GLY A 105 -7.43 -12.67 -9.24
CA GLY A 105 -8.65 -13.38 -8.84
C GLY A 105 -8.33 -14.72 -8.18
N GLY A 106 -7.98 -14.71 -6.91
CA GLY A 106 -7.96 -15.89 -6.06
C GLY A 106 -9.36 -16.12 -5.51
N SER A 107 -9.98 -17.23 -5.92
CA SER A 107 -11.12 -17.79 -5.21
C SER A 107 -10.73 -17.91 -3.74
N VAL A 108 -11.30 -17.07 -2.89
CA VAL A 108 -11.22 -17.26 -1.45
C VAL A 108 -11.99 -18.56 -1.20
N ALA A 109 -11.29 -19.69 -1.14
CA ALA A 109 -11.84 -20.88 -0.54
C ALA A 109 -12.23 -20.47 0.88
N SER A 110 -13.54 -20.34 1.10
CA SER A 110 -14.15 -20.14 2.40
C SER A 110 -13.74 -21.32 3.28
N SER A 111 -12.66 -21.17 4.04
CA SER A 111 -12.37 -22.06 5.15
C SER A 111 -13.41 -21.77 6.24
N GLN A 112 -14.55 -22.45 6.16
CA GLN A 112 -15.35 -22.76 7.34
C GLN A 112 -14.56 -23.74 8.21
N SER A 113 -14.12 -23.31 9.39
CA SER A 113 -13.86 -24.14 10.59
C SER A 113 -13.10 -23.28 11.61
N GLY A 114 -13.50 -23.09 12.87
CA GLY A 114 -14.60 -23.60 13.66
C GLY A 114 -14.80 -22.69 14.88
N GLY A 115 -15.97 -22.74 15.49
CA GLY A 115 -16.30 -21.93 16.66
C GLY A 115 -15.40 -22.21 17.86
N PRO A 116 -15.30 -21.27 18.82
CA PRO A 116 -14.50 -21.46 20.02
C PRO A 116 -15.10 -22.60 20.89
N PRO A 117 -14.26 -23.40 21.57
CA PRO A 117 -14.75 -24.42 22.48
C PRO A 117 -15.45 -23.76 23.68
N SER A 118 -16.67 -24.20 23.96
CA SER A 118 -17.45 -23.83 25.14
C SER A 118 -16.78 -24.37 26.40
N CYS A 119 -16.36 -23.51 27.32
CA CYS A 119 -16.00 -23.93 28.68
C CYS A 119 -17.29 -24.19 29.48
N SER A 120 -17.45 -25.41 29.97
CA SER A 120 -18.44 -25.73 31.01
C SER A 120 -17.86 -25.47 32.40
N PRO A 121 -18.60 -24.86 33.33
CA PRO A 121 -18.11 -24.65 34.70
C PRO A 121 -18.19 -25.96 35.50
N SER A 122 -17.19 -26.15 36.37
CA SER A 122 -17.25 -27.08 37.50
C SER A 122 -17.77 -26.35 38.73
#